data_AF-A0A2A6M1V1-F1
#
_entry.id   AF-A0A2A6M1V1-F1
#
_cell.length_a   1.000
_cell.length_b   1.000
_cell.length_c   1.000
_cell.angle_alpha   90.00
_cell.angle_beta   90.00
_cell.angle_gamma   90.00
#
_symmetry.space_group_name_H-M   'P 1'
#
loop_
_entity.id
_entity.type
_entity.pdbx_description
1 polymer ?
#
loop_
_entity_poly.entity_id
_entity_poly.type
_entity_poly.pdbx_seq_one_letter_code
_entity_poly.pdbx_strand_id
1 'polypeptide(L)' 'MKRTIARRPTNLSLDGDLLSQARDLKINVSRAAEEGIAQAVRAEQERLWRVENAKSIADANDFVEKRGLPLAKLRQF' A
#
# COMPACT_ATOMS: atom_id res chain seq x y z
N MET A 1 -6.17 14.82 17.25
CA MET A 1 -4.75 14.93 17.65
C MET A 1 -3.90 14.92 16.38
N LYS A 2 -3.15 15.99 16.08
CA LYS A 2 -2.23 16.02 14.93
C LYS A 2 -1.06 15.08 15.25
N ARG A 3 -0.95 13.96 14.54
CA ARG A 3 0.17 13.03 14.67
C ARG A 3 1.39 13.74 14.06
N THR A 4 2.25 14.30 14.90
CA THR A 4 3.53 14.88 14.45
C THR A 4 4.39 13.75 13.91
N ILE A 5 4.58 13.70 12.60
CA ILE A 5 5.45 12.70 11.96
C ILE A 5 6.89 13.08 12.31
N ALA A 6 7.45 12.43 13.33
CA ALA A 6 8.85 12.57 13.67
C ALA A 6 9.68 11.90 12.57
N ARG A 7 10.25 12.70 11.66
CA ARG A 7 11.22 12.20 10.67
C ARG A 7 12.50 11.82 11.40
N ARG A 8 12.93 10.57 11.23
CA ARG A 8 14.22 10.12 11.74
C ARG A 8 15.22 10.08 10.58
N PRO A 9 16.35 10.80 10.66
CA PRO A 9 17.41 10.64 9.68
C PRO A 9 17.89 9.19 9.72
N THR A 10 17.97 8.57 8.54
CA THR A 10 18.36 7.18 8.37
C THR A 10 19.49 7.16 7.34
N ASN A 11 20.58 6.46 7.64
CA ASN A 11 21.68 6.31 6.71
C ASN A 11 21.40 5.11 5.79
N LEU A 12 21.47 5.32 4.49
CA LEU A 12 21.10 4.34 3.46
C LEU A 12 22.26 4.24 2.46
N SER A 13 22.58 3.03 2.02
CA SER A 13 23.49 2.82 0.90
C SER A 13 22.68 2.65 -0.37
N LEU A 14 22.94 3.49 -1.37
CA LEU A 14 22.30 3.48 -2.69
C LEU A 14 23.38 3.52 -3.76
N ASP A 15 22.98 3.15 -4.99
CA ASP A 15 23.83 3.25 -6.17
C ASP A 15 24.31 4.70 -6.38
N GLY A 16 25.63 4.87 -6.51
CA GLY A 16 26.27 6.18 -6.65
C GLY A 16 26.00 6.85 -8.00
N ASP A 17 25.88 6.07 -9.07
CA ASP A 17 25.58 6.59 -10.41
C ASP A 17 24.12 7.05 -10.46
N LEU A 18 23.22 6.32 -9.82
CA LEU A 18 21.82 6.73 -9.67
C LEU A 18 21.68 8.03 -8.87
N LEU A 19 22.43 8.17 -7.77
CA LEU A 19 22.44 9.40 -6.97
C LEU A 19 23.01 10.59 -7.76
N SER A 20 24.02 10.35 -8.59
CA SER A 20 24.62 11.38 -9.45
C SER A 20 23.61 11.85 -10.48
N GLN A 21 22.96 10.93 -11.20
CA GLN A 21 21.87 11.24 -12.14
C GLN A 21 20.71 11.98 -11.46
N ALA A 22 20.30 11.54 -10.27
CA ALA A 22 19.23 12.21 -9.53
C ALA A 22 19.60 13.66 -9.17
N ARG A 23 20.86 13.91 -8.81
CA ARG A 23 21.35 15.26 -8.53
C ARG A 23 21.39 16.14 -9.77
N ASP A 24 21.85 15.61 -10.91
CA ASP A 24 21.87 16.33 -12.18
C ASP A 24 20.46 16.72 -12.64
N LEU A 25 19.50 15.84 -12.39
CA LEU A 25 18.07 16.05 -12.64
C LEU A 25 17.35 16.88 -11.55
N LYS A 26 18.07 17.34 -10.52
CA LYS A 26 17.54 18.11 -9.38
C LYS A 26 16.41 17.39 -8.63
N ILE A 27 16.46 16.06 -8.59
CA ILE A 27 15.50 15.22 -7.87
C ILE A 27 15.78 15.29 -6.37
N ASN A 28 14.71 15.46 -5.58
CA ASN A 28 14.79 15.36 -4.13
C ASN A 28 14.85 13.88 -3.70
N VAL A 29 16.07 13.36 -3.56
CA VAL A 29 16.34 11.95 -3.22
C VAL A 29 15.62 11.52 -1.94
N SER A 30 15.65 12.34 -0.89
CA SER A 30 15.00 12.00 0.39
C SER A 30 13.49 11.84 0.24
N ARG A 31 12.85 12.71 -0.55
CA ARG A 31 11.43 12.62 -0.84
C ARG A 31 11.10 11.39 -1.70
N ALA A 32 11.88 11.14 -2.74
CA ALA A 32 11.70 9.97 -3.60
C ALA A 32 11.86 8.66 -2.81
N ALA A 33 12.83 8.60 -1.90
CA ALA A 33 13.03 7.46 -1.01
C ALA A 33 11.84 7.27 -0.06
N GLU A 34 11.33 8.34 0.55
CA GLU A 34 10.14 8.28 1.43
C GLU A 34 8.91 7.76 0.66
N GLU A 35 8.67 8.27 -0.54
CA GLU A 35 7.56 7.83 -1.40
C GLU A 35 7.71 6.35 -1.81
N GLY A 36 8.92 5.92 -2.19
CA GLY A 36 9.21 4.52 -2.52
C GLY A 36 9.00 3.57 -1.34
N ILE A 37 9.50 3.93 -0.15
CA ILE A 37 9.28 3.15 1.08
C ILE A 37 7.79 3.08 1.42
N ALA A 38 7.06 4.21 1.33
CA ALA A 38 5.63 4.23 1.60
C ALA A 38 4.83 3.35 0.62
N GLN A 39 5.24 3.28 -0.65
CA GLN A 39 4.64 2.35 -1.62
C GLN A 39 4.92 0.89 -1.27
N ALA A 40 6.17 0.54 -0.99
CA ALA A 40 6.56 -0.82 -0.62
C ALA A 40 5.84 -1.31 0.65
N VAL A 41 5.78 -0.45 1.67
CA VAL A 41 5.08 -0.74 2.93
C VAL A 41 3.58 -0.98 2.71
N ARG A 42 2.92 -0.14 1.90
CA ARG A 42 1.49 -0.32 1.59
C ARG A 42 1.25 -1.62 0.82
N ALA A 43 2.09 -1.91 -0.17
CA ALA A 43 1.96 -3.14 -0.97
C ALA A 43 2.09 -4.39 -0.09
N GLU A 44 3.05 -4.40 0.84
CA GLU A 44 3.24 -5.54 1.73
C GLU A 44 2.10 -5.67 2.75
N GLN A 45 1.60 -4.56 3.31
CA GLN A 45 0.42 -4.58 4.17
C GLN A 45 -0.80 -5.13 3.44
N GLU A 46 -1.01 -4.72 2.19
CA GLU A 46 -2.11 -5.22 1.37
C GLU A 46 -1.95 -6.72 1.07
N ARG A 47 -0.72 -7.18 0.80
CA ARG A 47 -0.42 -8.61 0.62
C ARG A 47 -0.76 -9.40 1.87
N LEU A 48 -0.29 -8.96 3.04
CA LEU A 48 -0.55 -9.61 4.32
C LEU A 48 -2.05 -9.63 4.64
N TRP A 49 -2.74 -8.50 4.47
CA TRP A 49 -4.17 -8.41 4.70
C TRP A 49 -4.96 -9.39 3.83
N ARG A 50 -4.62 -9.53 2.55
CA ARG A 50 -5.27 -10.52 1.66
C ARG A 50 -5.04 -11.95 2.14
N VAL A 51 -3.83 -12.28 2.61
CA VAL A 51 -3.52 -13.60 3.16
C VAL A 51 -4.34 -13.87 4.42
N GLU A 52 -4.36 -12.92 5.36
CA GLU A 52 -5.10 -13.03 6.62
C GLU A 52 -6.61 -13.17 6.39
N ASN A 53 -7.15 -12.47 5.39
CA ASN A 53 -8.59 -12.43 5.11
C ASN A 53 -9.02 -13.41 4.02
N ALA A 54 -8.11 -14.22 3.47
CA ALA A 54 -8.41 -15.12 2.35
C ALA A 54 -9.58 -16.06 2.67
N LYS A 55 -9.61 -16.63 3.88
CA LYS A 55 -10.71 -17.50 4.31
C LYS A 55 -12.03 -16.75 4.42
N SER A 56 -12.04 -15.58 5.05
CA SER A 56 -13.26 -14.77 5.20
C SER A 56 -13.82 -14.33 3.86
N ILE A 57 -12.95 -13.98 2.90
CA ILE A 57 -13.32 -13.64 1.53
C ILE A 57 -13.93 -14.86 0.83
N ALA A 58 -13.30 -16.03 0.95
CA ALA A 58 -13.83 -17.26 0.37
C ALA A 58 -15.21 -17.62 0.95
N ASP A 59 -15.35 -17.60 2.28
CA ASP A 59 -16.62 -17.89 2.96
C ASP A 59 -17.73 -16.90 2.55
N ALA A 60 -17.39 -15.62 2.37
CA ALA A 60 -18.32 -14.60 1.88
C ALA A 60 -18.73 -14.81 0.42
N ASN A 61 -17.77 -15.17 -0.46
CA ASN A 61 -18.06 -15.48 -1.86
C ASN A 61 -18.98 -16.70 -1.96
N ASP A 62 -18.66 -17.77 -1.24
CA ASP A 62 -19.47 -18.99 -1.12
C ASP A 62 -20.92 -18.69 -0.69
N PHE A 63 -21.08 -17.78 0.28
CA PHE A 63 -22.41 -17.36 0.73
C PHE A 63 -23.19 -16.69 -0.40
N VAL A 64 -22.56 -15.77 -1.14
CA VAL A 64 -23.20 -15.05 -2.25
C VAL A 64 -23.54 -16.00 -3.40
N GLU A 65 -22.66 -16.95 -3.72
CA GLU A 65 -22.94 -17.96 -4.74
C GLU A 65 -24.15 -18.82 -4.37
N LYS A 66 -24.23 -19.26 -3.10
CA LYS A 66 -25.30 -20.14 -2.62
C LYS A 66 -26.63 -19.42 -2.38
N ARG A 67 -26.61 -18.15 -1.98
CA ARG A 67 -27.81 -17.42 -1.50
C ARG A 67 -28.15 -16.19 -2.33
N GLY A 68 -27.35 -15.86 -3.34
CA GLY A 68 -27.44 -14.63 -4.09
C GLY A 68 -26.93 -13.42 -3.30
N LEU A 69 -26.88 -12.28 -3.97
CA LEU A 69 -26.44 -11.03 -3.37
C LEU A 69 -27.41 -10.57 -2.26
N PRO A 70 -26.92 -10.32 -1.03
CA PRO A 70 -27.73 -9.72 0.01
C PRO A 70 -28.39 -8.43 -0.47
N LEU A 71 -29.67 -8.27 -0.13
CA LEU A 71 -30.46 -7.06 -0.42
C LEU A 71 -30.54 -6.69 -1.91
N ALA A 72 -30.22 -7.61 -2.84
CA ALA A 72 -30.34 -7.35 -4.28
C ALA A 72 -31.73 -6.83 -4.68
N LYS A 73 -32.78 -7.26 -3.97
CA LYS A 73 -34.18 -6.85 -4.16
C LYS A 73 -34.46 -5.37 -3.84
N LEU A 74 -33.56 -4.68 -3.15
CA LEU A 74 -33.70 -3.28 -2.75
C LEU A 74 -32.81 -2.33 -3.56
N ARG A 75 -32.06 -2.85 -4.55
CA ARG A 75 -31.18 -2.03 -5.39
C ARG A 75 -32.03 -1.16 -6.34
N GLN A 76 -31.90 0.16 -6.22
CA GLN A 76 -32.45 1.13 -7.19
C GLN A 76 -31.41 1.38 -8.30
N PHE A 77 -31.87 1.47 -9.54
CA PHE A 77 -31.05 1.72 -10.74
C PHE A 77 -31.08 3.20 -11.12
#